data_AF-A0A2W0EYK4-F1
#
_entry.id   AF-A0A2W0EYK4-F1
#
_cell.length_a   1.000
_cell.length_b   1.000
_cell.length_c   1.000
_cell.angle_alpha   90.00
_cell.angle_beta   90.00
_cell.angle_gamma   90.00
#
_symmetry.space_group_name_H-M   'P 1'
#
loop_
_entity.id
_entity.type
_entity.pdbx_description
1 polymer ?
#
loop_
_entity_poly.entity_id
_entity_poly.type
_entity_poly.pdbx_seq_one_letter_code
_entity_poly.pdbx_strand_id
1 'polypeptide(L)'
;MQTAYTVLILLMLVGVSRLIGRVIPLPLPLVQIAAGALLAWPTLGLHVALDPELFLFLFLPPLLFSDGWRMPKREFWHLRGPILTLAVGLVLFTVVGAGYFIHWLLPGVSLPVAFALAAVLSPTDAVAVSAISRNRLPT
;
A
#
# COMPACT_ATOMS: atom_id res chain seq x y z
N MET A 1 -19.28 -17.68 12.83
CA MET A 1 -20.26 -16.57 12.84
C MET A 1 -19.58 -15.21 12.96
N GLN A 2 -18.70 -14.98 13.95
CA GLN A 2 -18.02 -13.69 14.15
C GLN A 2 -17.19 -13.21 12.94
N THR A 3 -16.45 -14.11 12.30
CA THR A 3 -15.67 -13.79 11.08
C THR A 3 -16.53 -13.32 9.91
N ALA A 4 -17.72 -13.93 9.71
CA ALA A 4 -18.65 -13.52 8.66
C ALA A 4 -19.19 -12.10 8.89
N TYR A 5 -19.52 -11.75 10.14
CA TYR A 5 -19.90 -10.38 10.50
C TYR A 5 -18.76 -9.40 10.26
N THR A 6 -17.54 -9.76 10.63
CA THR A 6 -16.37 -8.91 10.39
C THR A 6 -16.13 -8.67 8.90
N VAL A 7 -16.18 -9.71 8.08
CA VAL A 7 -16.06 -9.58 6.62
C VAL A 7 -17.17 -8.68 6.06
N LEU A 8 -18.41 -8.87 6.52
CA LEU A 8 -19.55 -8.06 6.08
C LEU A 8 -19.38 -6.58 6.47
N ILE A 9 -18.92 -6.30 7.69
CA ILE A 9 -18.62 -4.93 8.15
C ILE A 9 -17.51 -4.30 7.30
N LEU A 10 -16.43 -5.04 7.01
CA LEU A 10 -15.34 -4.55 6.17
C LEU A 10 -15.80 -4.29 4.73
N LEU A 11 -16.62 -5.17 4.14
CA LEU A 11 -17.20 -4.96 2.82
C LEU A 11 -18.14 -3.75 2.80
N MET A 12 -18.97 -3.59 3.83
CA MET A 12 -19.85 -2.44 3.97
C MET A 12 -19.05 -1.14 4.12
N LEU A 13 -17.97 -1.15 4.91
CA LEU A 13 -17.06 -0.03 5.08
C LEU A 13 -16.41 0.39 3.75
N VAL A 14 -15.94 -0.58 2.97
CA VAL A 14 -15.36 -0.35 1.63
C VAL A 14 -16.42 0.25 0.69
N GLY A 15 -17.67 -0.24 0.74
CA GLY A 15 -18.79 0.30 -0.03
C GLY A 15 -19.12 1.75 0.37
N VAL A 16 -19.30 2.01 1.65
CA VAL A 16 -19.66 3.33 2.21
C VAL A 16 -18.54 4.35 1.99
N SER A 17 -17.29 3.98 2.23
CA SER A 17 -16.13 4.86 1.98
C SER A 17 -16.03 5.28 0.52
N ARG A 18 -16.44 4.43 -0.43
CA ARG A 18 -16.51 4.77 -1.85
C ARG A 18 -17.62 5.79 -2.16
N LEU A 19 -18.76 5.75 -1.46
CA LEU A 19 -19.80 6.76 -1.59
C LEU A 19 -19.33 8.10 -0.99
N ILE A 20 -18.73 8.07 0.21
CA ILE A 20 -18.20 9.26 0.88
C ILE A 20 -17.07 9.91 0.07
N GLY A 21 -16.19 9.10 -0.51
CA GLY A 21 -15.09 9.58 -1.35
C GLY A 21 -15.52 10.23 -2.67
N ARG A 22 -16.81 10.17 -3.04
CA ARG A 22 -17.35 11.01 -4.14
C ARG A 22 -17.67 12.43 -3.69
N VAL A 23 -17.88 12.65 -2.40
CA VAL A 23 -18.27 13.94 -1.81
C VAL A 23 -17.06 14.66 -1.23
N ILE A 24 -16.09 13.92 -0.69
CA ILE A 24 -14.87 14.47 -0.08
C ILE A 24 -13.72 14.49 -1.11
N PRO A 25 -12.98 15.60 -1.27
CA PRO A 25 -11.85 15.71 -2.21
C PRO A 25 -10.57 15.03 -1.68
N LEU A 26 -10.70 13.88 -1.02
CA LEU A 26 -9.59 13.10 -0.47
C LEU A 26 -9.41 11.78 -1.26
N PRO A 27 -8.17 11.32 -1.47
CA PRO A 27 -7.89 10.01 -2.06
C PRO A 27 -8.57 8.89 -1.27
N LEU A 28 -9.26 8.00 -1.98
CA LEU A 28 -9.95 6.85 -1.39
C LEU A 28 -9.08 6.02 -0.42
N PRO A 29 -7.78 5.71 -0.73
CA PRO A 29 -6.95 4.95 0.19
C PRO A 29 -6.81 5.61 1.56
N LEU A 30 -6.68 6.94 1.62
CA LEU A 30 -6.55 7.67 2.89
C LEU A 30 -7.84 7.60 3.70
N VAL A 31 -9.00 7.75 3.03
CA VAL A 31 -10.31 7.62 3.69
C VAL A 31 -10.50 6.22 4.25
N GLN A 32 -10.10 5.18 3.50
CA GLN A 32 -10.21 3.79 3.93
C GLN A 32 -9.29 3.45 5.10
N ILE A 33 -8.04 3.92 5.08
CA ILE A 33 -7.10 3.75 6.19
C ILE A 33 -7.65 4.44 7.45
N ALA A 34 -8.12 5.68 7.33
CA ALA A 34 -8.69 6.41 8.46
C ALA A 34 -9.94 5.74 9.02
N ALA A 35 -10.87 5.32 8.16
CA ALA A 35 -12.09 4.64 8.58
C ALA A 35 -11.80 3.28 9.24
N GLY A 36 -10.85 2.51 8.69
CA GLY A 36 -10.39 1.25 9.28
C GLY A 36 -9.72 1.45 10.64
N ALA A 37 -8.84 2.46 10.76
CA ALA A 37 -8.17 2.81 12.01
C ALA A 37 -9.16 3.27 13.10
N LEU A 38 -10.18 4.04 12.71
CA LEU A 38 -11.27 4.44 13.62
C LEU A 38 -12.06 3.21 14.09
N LEU A 39 -12.42 2.28 13.20
CA LEU A 39 -13.16 1.08 13.60
C LEU A 39 -12.34 0.11 14.45
N ALA A 40 -11.04 0.01 14.20
CA ALA A 40 -10.10 -0.78 14.99
C ALA A 40 -9.70 -0.09 16.31
N TRP A 41 -10.24 1.09 16.61
CA TRP A 41 -9.90 1.82 17.82
C TRP A 41 -10.30 1.02 19.07
N PRO A 42 -9.48 0.97 20.14
CA PRO A 42 -9.67 0.05 21.27
C PRO A 42 -11.06 0.13 21.92
N THR A 43 -11.69 1.31 21.90
CA THR A 43 -12.99 1.56 22.52
C THR A 43 -14.17 1.02 21.70
N LEU A 44 -13.99 0.74 20.40
CA LEU A 44 -15.04 0.25 19.50
C LEU A 44 -15.11 -1.28 19.43
N GLY A 45 -14.19 -1.99 20.09
CA GLY A 45 -14.27 -3.44 20.33
C GLY A 45 -14.05 -4.33 19.10
N LEU A 46 -13.85 -3.76 17.91
CA LEU A 46 -13.63 -4.48 16.66
C LEU A 46 -12.15 -4.88 16.52
N HIS A 47 -11.73 -5.87 17.30
CA HIS A 47 -10.40 -6.47 17.16
C HIS A 47 -10.42 -7.52 16.06
N VAL A 48 -10.09 -7.09 14.85
CA VAL A 48 -9.90 -8.00 13.73
C VAL A 48 -8.47 -8.55 13.79
N ALA A 49 -8.31 -9.75 14.37
CA ALA A 49 -7.08 -10.51 14.27
C ALA A 49 -6.99 -11.13 12.86
N LEU A 50 -6.60 -10.33 11.87
CA LEU A 50 -6.18 -10.87 10.58
C LEU A 50 -4.77 -11.42 10.72
N ASP A 51 -4.59 -12.68 10.34
CA ASP A 51 -3.27 -13.26 10.16
C ASP A 51 -2.57 -12.55 8.98
N PRO A 52 -1.46 -11.83 9.22
CA PRO A 52 -0.75 -11.12 8.17
C PRO A 52 -0.24 -12.05 7.07
N GLU A 53 0.14 -13.28 7.41
CA GLU A 53 0.65 -14.24 6.44
C GLU A 53 -0.47 -14.66 5.50
N LEU A 54 -1.63 -15.05 6.03
CA LEU A 54 -2.79 -15.38 5.21
C LEU A 54 -3.25 -14.20 4.36
N PHE A 55 -3.22 -12.98 4.91
CA PHE A 55 -3.57 -11.78 4.16
C PHE A 55 -2.61 -11.55 2.98
N LEU A 56 -1.30 -11.61 3.23
CA LEU A 56 -0.30 -11.46 2.18
C LEU A 56 -0.44 -12.56 1.12
N PHE A 57 -0.57 -13.82 1.52
CA PHE A 57 -0.71 -14.94 0.58
C PHE A 57 -2.01 -14.90 -0.23
N LEU A 58 -3.12 -14.46 0.35
CA LEU A 58 -4.41 -14.47 -0.33
C LEU A 58 -4.62 -13.25 -1.23
N PHE A 59 -4.15 -12.07 -0.82
CA PHE A 59 -4.42 -10.82 -1.54
C PHE A 59 -3.27 -10.38 -2.44
N LEU A 60 -2.01 -10.51 -2.00
CA LEU A 60 -0.87 -9.97 -2.74
C LEU A 60 -0.68 -10.64 -4.12
N PRO A 61 -0.67 -11.99 -4.25
CA PRO A 61 -0.46 -12.62 -5.56
C PRO A 61 -1.56 -12.31 -6.58
N PRO A 62 -2.88 -12.40 -6.26
CA PRO A 62 -3.92 -12.05 -7.22
C PRO A 62 -3.89 -10.58 -7.64
N LEU A 63 -3.57 -9.65 -6.72
CA LEU A 63 -3.46 -8.22 -7.04
C LEU A 63 -2.30 -7.97 -8.01
N LEU A 64 -1.11 -8.48 -7.69
CA LEU A 64 0.07 -8.35 -8.55
C LEU A 64 -0.12 -9.03 -9.91
N PHE A 65 -0.82 -10.17 -9.95
CA PHE A 65 -1.15 -10.84 -11.21
C PHE A 65 -2.11 -10.02 -12.06
N SER A 66 -3.17 -9.47 -11.47
CA SER A 66 -4.10 -8.56 -12.18
C SER A 66 -3.37 -7.35 -12.75
N ASP A 67 -2.49 -6.73 -11.97
CA ASP A 67 -1.73 -5.55 -12.40
C ASP A 67 -0.75 -5.89 -13.51
N GLY A 68 -0.02 -7.01 -13.39
CA GLY A 68 0.86 -7.51 -14.44
C GLY A 68 0.12 -7.89 -15.72
N TRP A 69 -1.10 -8.45 -15.61
CA TRP A 69 -1.91 -8.83 -16.76
C TRP A 69 -2.43 -7.62 -17.56
N ARG A 70 -2.76 -6.53 -16.88
CA ARG A 70 -3.22 -5.28 -17.50
C ARG A 70 -2.10 -4.49 -18.18
N MET A 71 -0.84 -4.82 -17.92
CA MET A 71 0.31 -4.06 -18.42
C MET A 71 0.52 -4.27 -19.94
N PRO A 72 0.53 -3.19 -20.75
CA PRO A 72 0.77 -3.31 -22.18
C PRO A 72 2.22 -3.75 -22.47
N LYS A 73 2.37 -4.97 -22.97
CA LYS A 73 3.69 -5.59 -23.23
C LYS A 73 4.58 -4.76 -24.16
N ARG A 74 4.00 -4.12 -25.18
CA ARG A 74 4.75 -3.33 -26.16
C ARG A 74 5.42 -2.10 -25.53
N GLU A 75 4.69 -1.37 -24.70
CA GLU A 75 5.22 -0.19 -23.99
C GLU A 75 6.26 -0.59 -22.95
N PHE A 76 6.02 -1.69 -22.22
CA PHE A 76 6.99 -2.25 -21.29
C PHE A 76 8.34 -2.53 -21.96
N TRP A 77 8.33 -3.17 -23.13
CA TRP A 77 9.57 -3.42 -23.88
C TRP A 77 10.24 -2.14 -24.36
N HIS A 78 9.46 -1.12 -24.74
CA HIS A 78 9.99 0.17 -25.19
C HIS A 78 10.61 0.99 -24.05
N LEU A 79 10.09 0.84 -22.82
CA LEU A 79 10.52 1.56 -21.61
C LEU A 79 11.31 0.68 -20.64
N ARG A 80 11.78 -0.50 -21.06
CA ARG A 80 12.47 -1.47 -20.20
C ARG A 80 13.67 -0.90 -19.45
N GLY A 81 14.42 0.00 -20.08
CA GLY A 81 15.58 0.66 -19.48
C GLY A 81 15.18 1.50 -18.27
N PRO A 82 14.37 2.56 -18.46
CA PRO A 82 13.82 3.36 -17.36
C PRO A 82 13.12 2.52 -16.28
N ILE A 83 12.32 1.52 -16.68
CA ILE A 83 11.60 0.66 -15.73
C ILE A 83 12.59 -0.10 -14.84
N LEU A 84 13.62 -0.74 -15.41
CA LEU A 84 14.62 -1.47 -14.62
C LEU A 84 15.44 -0.53 -13.73
N THR A 85 15.83 0.64 -14.24
CA THR A 85 16.57 1.64 -13.45
C THR A 85 15.76 2.14 -12.26
N LEU A 86 14.46 2.39 -12.43
CA LEU A 86 13.58 2.82 -11.33
C LEU A 86 13.22 1.66 -10.40
N ALA A 87 12.91 0.48 -10.93
CA ALA A 87 12.49 -0.66 -10.12
C ALA A 87 13.64 -1.27 -9.30
N VAL A 88 14.89 -1.23 -9.81
CA VAL A 88 16.04 -1.82 -9.13
C VAL A 88 16.98 -0.73 -8.61
N GLY A 89 17.42 0.17 -9.49
CA GLY A 89 18.41 1.19 -9.13
C GLY A 89 17.90 2.16 -8.08
N LEU A 90 16.72 2.76 -8.31
CA LEU A 90 16.13 3.69 -7.35
C LEU A 90 15.76 2.98 -6.04
N VAL A 91 15.22 1.76 -6.09
CA VAL A 91 14.89 0.97 -4.88
C VAL A 91 16.14 0.68 -4.04
N LEU A 92 17.25 0.24 -4.65
CA LEU A 92 18.48 0.02 -3.91
C LEU A 92 19.02 1.33 -3.31
N PHE A 93 18.94 2.43 -4.05
CA PHE A 93 19.34 3.74 -3.57
C PHE A 93 18.49 4.20 -2.38
N THR A 94 17.17 4.07 -2.45
CA THR A 94 16.26 4.44 -1.36
C THR A 94 16.42 3.53 -0.16
N VAL A 95 16.64 2.22 -0.33
CA VAL A 95 16.87 1.30 0.77
C VAL A 95 18.16 1.62 1.51
N VAL A 96 19.25 1.86 0.78
CA VAL A 96 20.54 2.23 1.40
C VAL A 96 20.42 3.58 2.11
N GLY A 97 19.89 4.60 1.43
CA GLY A 97 19.75 5.94 2.00
C GLY A 97 18.82 5.97 3.21
N ALA A 98 17.61 5.42 3.08
CA ALA A 98 16.64 5.38 4.16
C ALA A 98 17.07 4.45 5.30
N GLY A 99 17.74 3.34 5.02
CA GLY A 99 18.25 2.44 6.05
C GLY A 99 19.29 3.11 6.94
N TYR A 100 20.26 3.81 6.36
CA TYR A 100 21.20 4.62 7.14
C TYR A 100 20.51 5.76 7.88
N PHE A 101 19.53 6.42 7.24
CA PHE A 101 18.75 7.48 7.88
C PHE A 101 17.97 6.97 9.11
N ILE A 102 17.32 5.81 9.01
CA ILE A 102 16.61 5.17 10.12
C ILE A 102 17.57 4.79 11.23
N HIS A 103 18.71 4.18 10.90
CA HIS A 103 19.72 3.80 11.90
C HIS A 103 20.30 5.03 12.62
N TRP A 104 20.49 6.13 11.90
CA TRP A 104 20.93 7.39 12.48
C TRP A 104 19.87 8.01 13.40
N LEU A 105 18.60 7.97 13.00
CA LEU A 105 17.49 8.50 13.80
C LEU A 105 17.20 7.64 15.05
N LEU A 106 17.36 6.33 14.94
CA LEU A 106 17.12 5.35 15.99
C LEU A 106 18.35 4.45 16.17
N PRO A 107 19.38 4.91 16.92
CA PRO A 107 20.64 4.18 17.10
C PRO A 107 20.48 2.80 17.75
N GLY A 108 19.36 2.54 18.43
CA GLY A 108 19.03 1.25 19.02
C GLY A 108 18.59 0.18 18.01
N VAL A 109 18.31 0.55 16.76
CA VAL A 109 17.91 -0.39 15.70
C VAL A 109 19.17 -0.83 14.95
N SER A 110 19.44 -2.14 14.89
CA SER A 110 20.57 -2.64 14.11
C SER A 110 20.45 -2.31 12.62
N LEU A 111 21.59 -2.09 11.94
CA LEU A 111 21.62 -1.79 10.50
C LEU A 111 20.82 -2.79 9.63
N PRO A 112 20.90 -4.12 9.84
CA PRO A 112 20.10 -5.08 9.06
C PRO A 112 18.59 -4.86 9.21
N VAL A 113 18.11 -4.53 10.41
CA VAL A 113 16.69 -4.25 10.66
C VAL A 113 16.28 -2.93 10.01
N ALA A 114 17.13 -1.91 10.08
CA ALA A 114 16.89 -0.63 9.42
C ALA A 114 16.78 -0.78 7.89
N PHE A 115 17.67 -1.56 7.28
CA PHE A 115 17.59 -1.90 5.85
C PHE A 115 16.34 -2.73 5.52
N ALA A 116 15.96 -3.69 6.37
CA ALA A 116 14.75 -4.48 6.16
C ALA A 116 13.49 -3.60 6.18
N LEU A 117 13.39 -2.67 7.13
CA LEU A 117 12.28 -1.70 7.19
C LEU A 117 12.26 -0.78 5.96
N ALA A 118 13.42 -0.26 5.57
CA ALA A 118 13.54 0.56 4.36
C ALA A 118 13.14 -0.21 3.09
N ALA A 119 13.49 -1.50 3.01
CA ALA A 119 13.13 -2.37 1.89
C ALA A 119 11.63 -2.64 1.80
N VAL A 120 10.94 -2.83 2.92
CA VAL A 120 9.47 -3.00 2.93
C VAL A 120 8.74 -1.71 2.54
N LEU A 121 9.30 -0.54 2.88
CA LEU A 121 8.71 0.77 2.55
C LEU A 121 9.01 1.23 1.12
N SER A 122 10.07 0.73 0.49
CA SER A 122 10.56 1.22 -0.80
C SER A 122 9.64 1.01 -2.01
N PRO A 123 8.87 -0.09 -2.14
CA PRO A 123 8.00 -0.29 -3.30
C PRO A 123 6.92 0.79 -3.38
N THR A 124 6.82 1.47 -4.51
CA THR A 124 5.79 2.50 -4.75
C THR A 124 4.49 1.87 -5.25
N ASP A 125 3.37 2.14 -4.60
CA ASP A 125 2.04 1.72 -5.06
C ASP A 125 1.46 2.69 -6.10
N ALA A 126 1.34 2.24 -7.35
CA ALA A 126 0.77 3.01 -8.44
C ALA A 126 -0.72 3.33 -8.23
N VAL A 127 -1.46 2.49 -7.50
CA VAL A 127 -2.88 2.72 -7.21
C VAL A 127 -3.04 3.92 -6.27
N ALA A 128 -2.26 3.96 -5.18
CA ALA A 128 -2.24 5.10 -4.27
C ALA A 128 -1.83 6.40 -4.98
N VAL A 129 -0.77 6.37 -5.80
CA VAL A 129 -0.31 7.56 -6.55
C VAL A 129 -1.37 8.02 -7.55
N SER A 130 -1.98 7.11 -8.32
CA SER A 130 -3.02 7.45 -9.30
C SER A 130 -4.32 7.96 -8.65
N ALA A 131 -4.62 7.55 -7.43
CA ALA A 131 -5.75 8.08 -6.66
C ALA A 131 -5.52 9.52 -6.20
N ILE A 132 -4.27 9.88 -5.91
CA ILE A 132 -3.87 11.25 -5.53
C ILE A 132 -3.75 12.15 -6.76
N SER A 133 -3.15 11.65 -7.85
CA SER A 133 -2.82 12.44 -9.04
C SER A 133 -4.02 12.74 -9.94
N ARG A 134 -5.06 11.90 -9.94
CA ARG A 134 -6.26 12.06 -10.77
C ARG A 134 -6.99 13.39 -10.61
N ASN A 135 -6.82 14.08 -9.49
CA ASN A 135 -7.44 15.39 -9.23
C ASN A 135 -6.48 16.58 -9.44
N ARG A 136 -5.22 16.36 -9.85
CA ARG A 136 -4.18 17.42 -9.86
C ARG A 136 -3.33 17.51 -11.13
N LEU A 137 -3.49 16.61 -12.10
CA LEU A 137 -2.78 16.70 -13.37
C LEU A 137 -3.71 17.34 -14.43
N PRO A 138 -3.32 18.46 -15.05
CA PRO A 138 -4.01 18.96 -16.24
C PRO A 138 -3.88 17.93 -17.36
N THR A 139 -5.01 17.57 -17.96
CA THR A 139 -5.12 16.73 -19.15
C THR A 139 -4.46 17.39 -20.36
#